data_AF-N4TUK0-F1
#
_entry.id   AF-N4TUK0-F1
#
_cell.length_a   1.000
_cell.length_b   1.000
_cell.length_c   1.000
_cell.angle_alpha   90.00
_cell.angle_beta   90.00
_cell.angle_gamma   90.00
#
_symmetry.space_group_name_H-M   'P 1'
#
loop_
_entity.id
_entity.type
_entity.pdbx_description
1 polymer ?
#
loop_
_entity_poly.entity_id
_entity_poly.type
_entity_poly.pdbx_seq_one_letter_code
_entity_poly.pdbx_strand_id
1 'polypeptide(L)'
;MLLMMPAIRLVKQGNRYNVDEVGMMEGIGMNGLFLGHQSKKSVLIRQPGSRAWITILECISATGKVLRPTVIFKGKTVQQQHFPEDLDFLDDWEFACSDKGWTSNKLALV
;
A
#
# COMPACT_ATOMS: atom_id res chain seq x y z
N MET A 1 21.10 20.70 7.15
CA MET A 1 20.55 19.75 6.16
C MET A 1 21.16 18.37 6.39
N LEU A 2 20.36 17.32 6.59
CA LEU A 2 20.80 15.96 6.96
C LEU A 2 21.89 15.40 6.02
N LEU A 3 21.77 15.65 4.72
CA LEU A 3 22.72 15.21 3.69
C LEU A 3 24.11 15.85 3.78
N MET A 4 24.28 16.93 4.55
CA MET A 4 25.58 17.58 4.75
C MET A 4 26.39 16.96 5.89
N MET A 5 25.81 16.04 6.66
CA MET A 5 26.51 15.37 7.76
C MET A 5 27.65 14.50 7.20
N PRO A 6 28.88 14.60 7.72
CA PRO A 6 30.04 13.87 7.19
C PRO A 6 29.81 12.36 7.07
N ALA A 7 29.16 11.75 8.06
CA ALA A 7 28.83 10.32 8.05
C ALA A 7 27.88 9.93 6.91
N ILE A 8 26.89 10.78 6.60
CA ILE A 8 25.89 10.52 5.55
C ILE A 8 26.47 10.78 4.16
N ARG A 9 27.41 11.73 4.04
CA ARG A 9 28.09 12.03 2.77
C ARG A 9 28.89 10.85 2.22
N LEU A 10 29.42 9.99 3.10
CA LEU A 10 30.17 8.79 2.74
C LEU A 10 29.28 7.67 2.17
N VAL A 11 27.98 7.65 2.52
CA VAL A 11 27.03 6.67 1.99
C VAL A 11 26.79 6.97 0.51
N LYS A 12 27.06 6.01 -0.39
CA LYS A 12 26.80 6.17 -1.83
C LYS A 12 25.31 6.42 -2.08
N GLN A 13 24.96 7.22 -3.08
CA GLN A 13 23.55 7.54 -3.38
C GLN A 13 22.69 6.29 -3.62
N GLY A 14 23.22 5.28 -4.32
CA GLY A 14 22.51 4.00 -4.53
C GLY A 14 22.26 3.17 -3.26
N ASN A 15 22.89 3.55 -2.14
CA ASN A 15 22.70 2.95 -0.81
C ASN A 15 21.90 3.86 0.13
N ARG A 16 21.36 4.98 -0.38
CA ARG A 16 20.48 5.87 0.38
C ARG A 16 19.06 5.57 -0.07
N TYR A 17 18.23 5.07 0.84
CA TYR A 17 16.85 4.73 0.56
C TYR A 17 15.91 5.59 1.39
N ASN A 18 14.80 5.99 0.76
CA ASN A 18 13.62 6.46 1.46
C ASN A 18 12.61 5.32 1.50
N VAL A 19 12.00 5.12 2.66
CA VAL A 19 10.91 4.17 2.87
C VAL A 19 9.69 4.99 3.29
N ASP A 20 8.54 4.65 2.75
CA ASP A 20 7.26 5.23 3.19
C ASP A 20 6.17 4.15 3.28
N GLU A 21 5.12 4.48 4.02
CA GLU A 21 3.96 3.62 4.22
C GLU A 21 2.70 4.26 3.62
N VAL A 22 1.99 3.50 2.78
CA VAL A 22 0.70 3.90 2.23
C VAL A 22 -0.40 3.01 2.80
N GLY A 23 -1.38 3.62 3.46
CA GLY A 23 -2.61 2.95 3.88
C GLY A 23 -3.70 3.04 2.83
N MET A 24 -4.17 1.89 2.37
CA MET A 24 -5.35 1.76 1.50
C MET A 24 -6.51 1.18 2.31
N MET A 25 -7.71 1.74 2.15
CA MET A 25 -8.91 1.20 2.80
C MET A 25 -9.66 0.30 1.82
N GLU A 26 -9.95 -0.93 2.25
CA GLU A 26 -10.80 -1.87 1.52
C GLU A 26 -12.21 -1.29 1.39
N GLY A 27 -12.86 -1.58 0.26
CA GLY A 27 -14.27 -1.27 0.09
C GLY A 27 -14.61 0.20 -0.13
N ILE A 28 -13.62 1.11 -0.31
CA ILE A 28 -13.90 2.46 -0.82
C ILE A 28 -14.45 2.32 -2.25
N GLY A 29 -15.77 2.42 -2.37
CA GLY A 29 -16.44 2.47 -3.67
C GLY A 29 -16.08 3.76 -4.40
N MET A 30 -15.75 3.63 -5.68
CA MET A 30 -15.57 4.76 -6.59
C MET A 30 -16.89 5.47 -6.85
N ASN A 31 -16.85 6.77 -7.15
CA ASN A 31 -18.03 7.49 -7.64
C ASN A 31 -18.50 6.86 -8.94
N GLY A 32 -19.70 6.27 -8.93
CA GLY A 32 -20.32 5.64 -10.10
C GLY A 32 -21.32 6.57 -10.79
N LEU A 33 -21.54 6.35 -12.08
CA LEU A 33 -22.67 6.92 -12.80
C LEU A 33 -23.94 6.17 -12.39
N PHE A 34 -24.99 6.89 -12.01
CA PHE A 34 -26.29 6.31 -11.69
C PHE A 34 -27.41 7.10 -12.36
N LEU A 35 -28.49 6.41 -12.72
CA LEU A 35 -29.72 7.04 -13.18
C LEU A 35 -30.52 7.50 -11.95
N GLY A 36 -30.63 8.82 -11.75
CA GLY A 36 -31.32 9.42 -10.62
C GLY A 36 -32.50 10.31 -11.04
N HIS A 37 -33.40 10.60 -10.10
CA HIS A 37 -34.44 11.59 -10.31
C HIS A 37 -33.82 13.00 -10.38
N GLN A 38 -34.30 13.87 -11.27
CA GLN A 38 -33.73 15.21 -11.51
C GLN A 38 -33.56 16.05 -10.23
N SER A 39 -34.46 15.89 -9.26
CA SER A 39 -34.41 16.61 -7.98
C SER A 39 -33.34 16.10 -7.00
N LYS A 40 -32.79 14.90 -7.20
CA LYS A 40 -31.73 14.32 -6.37
C LYS A 40 -30.36 14.47 -7.03
N LYS A 41 -29.60 15.48 -6.58
CA LYS A 41 -28.25 15.76 -7.06
C LYS A 41 -27.18 14.81 -6.52
N SER A 42 -27.41 14.18 -5.37
CA SER A 42 -26.51 13.20 -4.77
C SER A 42 -27.28 12.23 -3.87
N VAL A 43 -26.73 11.04 -3.68
CA VAL A 43 -27.24 10.04 -2.74
C VAL A 43 -26.06 9.52 -1.92
N LEU A 44 -26.18 9.58 -0.59
CA LEU A 44 -25.21 8.95 0.29
C LEU A 44 -25.50 7.45 0.34
N ILE A 45 -24.64 6.64 -0.27
CA ILE A 45 -24.74 5.19 -0.22
C ILE A 45 -23.94 4.71 0.98
N ARG A 46 -24.61 4.07 1.94
CA ARG A 46 -23.93 3.36 3.03
C ARG A 46 -23.21 2.18 2.40
N GLN A 47 -21.89 2.22 2.32
CA GLN A 47 -21.11 1.14 1.72
C GLN A 47 -21.14 -0.10 2.62
N PRO A 48 -21.76 -1.21 2.17
CA PRO A 48 -21.62 -2.49 2.83
C PRO A 48 -20.28 -3.08 2.41
N GLY A 49 -19.31 -3.08 3.31
CA GLY A 49 -17.97 -3.58 3.04
C GLY A 49 -17.10 -3.58 4.29
N SER A 50 -16.06 -4.40 4.27
CA SER A 50 -14.98 -4.36 5.26
C SER A 50 -14.29 -2.99 5.18
N ARG A 51 -14.13 -2.32 6.32
CA ARG A 51 -13.30 -1.10 6.45
C ARG A 51 -11.87 -1.45 6.88
N ALA A 52 -11.40 -2.63 6.50
CA ALA A 52 -10.04 -3.04 6.81
C ALA A 52 -9.05 -2.14 6.07
N TRP A 53 -7.91 -1.90 6.72
CA TRP A 53 -6.78 -1.24 6.10
C TRP A 53 -5.83 -2.28 5.53
N ILE A 54 -5.27 -1.96 4.37
CA ILE A 54 -4.17 -2.64 3.72
C ILE A 54 -3.00 -1.66 3.78
N THR A 55 -1.87 -2.11 4.30
CA THR A 55 -0.63 -1.31 4.36
C THR A 55 0.27 -1.72 3.22
N ILE A 56 0.81 -0.75 2.47
CA ILE A 56 1.81 -0.98 1.42
C ILE A 56 3.10 -0.28 1.85
N LEU A 57 4.20 -1.02 1.85
CA LEU A 57 5.54 -0.48 2.05
C LEU A 57 6.24 -0.28 0.73
N GLU A 58 6.66 0.95 0.49
CA GLU A 58 7.36 1.36 -0.71
C GLU A 58 8.73 1.90 -0.34
N CYS A 59 9.74 1.54 -1.14
CA CYS A 59 11.10 1.93 -0.88
C CYS A 59 11.84 2.23 -2.17
N ILE A 60 12.48 3.40 -2.22
CA ILE A 60 13.20 3.88 -3.39
C ILE A 60 14.55 4.49 -3.01
N SER A 61 15.58 4.16 -3.78
CA SER A 61 16.91 4.73 -3.60
C SER A 61 17.00 6.14 -4.17
N ALA A 62 18.01 6.91 -3.75
CA ALA A 62 18.31 8.22 -4.33
C ALA A 62 18.73 8.16 -5.82
N THR A 63 19.01 6.95 -6.34
CA THR A 63 19.27 6.72 -7.77
C THR A 63 18.07 6.14 -8.51
N GLY A 64 16.90 6.07 -7.87
CA GLY A 64 15.66 5.56 -8.46
C GLY A 64 15.49 4.04 -8.44
N LYS A 65 16.34 3.29 -7.73
CA LYS A 65 16.16 1.83 -7.58
C LYS A 65 15.02 1.58 -6.59
N VAL A 66 13.95 0.94 -7.06
CA VAL A 66 12.82 0.53 -6.23
C VAL A 66 13.09 -0.85 -5.64
N LEU A 67 12.77 -1.05 -4.35
CA LEU A 67 12.73 -2.38 -3.75
C LEU A 67 11.34 -2.98 -3.91
N ARG A 68 11.26 -4.31 -3.86
CA ARG A 68 10.00 -5.05 -3.98
C ARG A 68 8.98 -4.54 -2.96
N PRO A 69 7.82 -4.02 -3.40
CA PRO A 69 6.79 -3.54 -2.49
C PRO A 69 6.29 -4.67 -1.59
N THR A 70 5.98 -4.34 -0.34
CA THR A 70 5.38 -5.31 0.60
C THR A 70 3.97 -4.87 0.97
N VAL A 71 2.99 -5.72 0.67
CA VAL A 71 1.58 -5.48 0.99
C VAL A 71 1.19 -6.31 2.20
N ILE A 72 0.66 -5.66 3.22
CA ILE A 72 0.26 -6.26 4.48
C ILE A 72 -1.26 -6.15 4.63
N PHE A 73 -1.93 -7.30 4.58
CA PHE A 73 -3.35 -7.41 4.87
C PHE A 73 -3.59 -7.58 6.37
N LYS A 74 -4.64 -6.95 6.88
CA LYS A 74 -5.13 -7.27 8.21
C LYS A 74 -5.77 -8.65 8.21
N GLY A 75 -5.22 -9.59 8.98
CA GLY A 75 -5.76 -10.93 9.09
C GLY A 75 -4.70 -11.98 9.39
N LYS A 76 -5.08 -13.25 9.18
CA LYS A 76 -4.20 -14.41 9.42
C LYS A 76 -3.55 -14.94 8.15
N THR A 77 -4.24 -14.81 7.02
CA THR A 77 -3.82 -15.36 5.73
C THR A 77 -4.23 -14.43 4.60
N VAL A 78 -3.41 -14.39 3.54
CA VAL A 78 -3.73 -13.68 2.31
C VAL A 78 -4.87 -14.43 1.62
N GLN A 79 -5.90 -13.71 1.16
CA GLN A 79 -7.11 -14.30 0.56
C GLN A 79 -7.21 -13.90 -0.92
N GLN A 80 -7.64 -14.83 -1.78
CA GLN A 80 -7.77 -14.61 -3.22
C GLN A 80 -8.73 -13.46 -3.58
N GLN A 81 -9.75 -13.21 -2.74
CA GLN A 81 -10.72 -12.12 -2.96
C GLN A 81 -10.08 -10.72 -3.02
N HIS A 82 -8.85 -10.56 -2.51
CA HIS A 82 -8.13 -9.28 -2.56
C HIS A 82 -7.47 -9.02 -3.92
N PHE A 83 -7.54 -9.98 -4.84
CA PHE A 83 -6.83 -9.91 -6.12
C PHE A 83 -7.74 -10.19 -7.31
N PRO A 84 -7.42 -9.65 -8.49
CA PRO A 84 -7.96 -10.13 -9.75
C PRO A 84 -7.50 -11.58 -10.05
N GLU A 85 -8.10 -12.20 -11.07
CA GLU A 85 -7.73 -13.56 -11.49
C GLU A 85 -6.32 -13.64 -12.10
N ASP A 86 -5.93 -12.62 -12.86
CA ASP A 86 -4.58 -12.46 -13.41
C ASP A 86 -3.68 -11.78 -12.37
N LEU A 87 -2.52 -12.39 -12.09
CA LEU A 87 -1.58 -11.96 -11.04
C LEU A 87 -0.18 -11.67 -11.58
N ASP A 88 0.08 -11.84 -12.88
CA ASP A 88 1.44 -11.79 -13.44
C ASP A 88 2.10 -10.41 -13.20
N PHE A 89 1.30 -9.35 -13.15
CA PHE A 89 1.76 -7.99 -12.88
C PHE A 89 2.22 -7.77 -11.43
N LEU A 90 1.97 -8.72 -10.53
CA LEU A 90 2.30 -8.68 -9.10
C LEU A 90 3.43 -9.65 -8.71
N ASP A 91 4.08 -10.31 -9.67
CA ASP A 91 5.09 -11.35 -9.38
C ASP A 91 6.31 -10.80 -8.60
N ASP A 92 6.62 -9.51 -8.74
CA ASP A 92 7.71 -8.85 -8.01
C ASP A 92 7.27 -8.17 -6.70
N TRP A 93 6.07 -8.52 -6.20
CA TRP A 93 5.50 -7.98 -4.96
C TRP A 93 5.49 -9.04 -3.87
N GLU A 94 5.70 -8.59 -2.62
CA GLU A 94 5.60 -9.46 -1.45
C GLU A 94 4.26 -9.24 -0.75
N PHE A 95 3.62 -10.34 -0.35
CA PHE A 95 2.31 -10.32 0.30
C PHE A 95 2.37 -10.99 1.66
N ALA A 96 1.89 -10.29 2.68
CA ALA A 96 1.89 -10.77 4.05
C ALA A 96 0.60 -10.43 4.79
N CYS A 97 0.45 -11.00 5.99
CA CYS A 97 -0.65 -10.69 6.89
C CYS A 97 -0.15 -10.39 8.30
N SER A 98 -0.85 -9.48 8.97
CA SER A 98 -0.72 -9.29 10.41
C SER A 98 -2.07 -9.09 11.07
N ASP A 99 -2.22 -9.54 12.33
CA ASP A 99 -3.48 -9.38 13.07
C ASP A 99 -3.92 -7.91 13.16
N LYS A 100 -2.95 -6.99 13.18
CA LYS A 100 -3.22 -5.55 13.28
C LYS A 100 -3.38 -4.88 11.92
N GLY A 101 -2.78 -5.42 10.86
CA GLY A 101 -2.71 -4.80 9.53
C GLY A 101 -1.55 -3.82 9.37
N TRP A 102 -0.55 -3.85 10.26
CA TRP A 102 0.61 -2.96 10.25
C TRP A 102 1.92 -3.73 10.09
N THR A 103 2.98 -2.97 9.83
CA THR A 103 4.37 -3.47 9.80
C THR A 103 4.83 -4.04 11.14
N SER A 104 5.83 -4.91 11.07
CA SER A 104 6.53 -5.42 12.25
C SER A 104 7.98 -5.76 11.87
N ASN A 105 8.85 -6.01 12.85
CA ASN A 105 10.23 -6.44 12.58
C ASN A 105 10.32 -7.72 11.73
N LYS A 106 9.25 -8.52 11.66
CA LYS A 106 9.16 -9.73 10.82
C LYS A 106 8.62 -9.47 9.42
N LEU A 107 7.90 -8.36 9.22
CA LEU A 107 7.16 -8.02 8.01
C LEU A 107 7.65 -6.73 7.33
N ALA A 108 8.68 -6.09 7.88
CA ALA A 108 9.31 -4.92 7.29
C ALA A 108 10.00 -5.29 5.97
N LEU A 109 10.34 -4.27 5.17
CA LEU A 109 11.08 -4.44 3.91
C LEU A 109 12.39 -5.20 4.15
N VAL A 110 12.56 -6.32 3.44
CA VAL A 110 13.74 -7.20 3.46
C VAL A 110 14.61 -6.95 2.25
#